data_AF-A0A6M4GSV6-F1
#
_entry.id   AF-A0A6M4GSV6-F1
#
_cell.length_a   1.000
_cell.length_b   1.000
_cell.length_c   1.000
_cell.angle_alpha   90.00
_cell.angle_beta   90.00
_cell.angle_gamma   90.00
#
_symmetry.space_group_name_H-M   'P 1'
#
loop_
_entity.id
_entity.type
_entity.pdbx_description
1 polymer ?
#
loop_
_entity_poly.entity_id
_entity_poly.type
_entity_poly.pdbx_seq_one_letter_code
_entity_poly.pdbx_strand_id
1 'polypeptide(L)'
;MTHNLGPASRDFNKGEFLLVILLAFGLALGTSLLSFAADPSAPPTDGLGNFGNVHLWALLGYEVAFAPLIAYVLHHGGWRWPEFHFNYSNRGTVEGLGLAAVTLLFDTAVSLLFTGEVKPGERNADWIPIILVSLLNPLYEELLVCAFVIEAMRKRFGIMTAVNVSIAIRLLYHLYQGPLAFIVFAVMGTAFTIFYVRTGRLWPLVFAHVLLDLLPLSGFP
;
A
#
# COMPACT_ATOMS: atom_id res chain seq x y z
N MET A 1 -20.19 -7.83 -8.42
CA MET A 1 -19.08 -7.20 -9.15
C MET A 1 -18.45 -8.24 -10.07
N THR A 2 -18.35 -7.98 -11.37
CA THR A 2 -17.59 -8.84 -12.28
C THR A 2 -16.09 -8.66 -12.02
N HIS A 3 -15.32 -9.75 -11.99
CA HIS A 3 -13.88 -9.73 -11.73
C HIS A 3 -13.12 -10.64 -12.69
N ASN A 4 -11.87 -10.30 -13.02
CA ASN A 4 -11.02 -11.02 -13.97
C ASN A 4 -9.88 -11.81 -13.31
N LEU A 5 -9.99 -12.05 -12.00
CA LEU A 5 -9.03 -12.85 -11.23
C LEU A 5 -9.14 -14.38 -11.44
N GLY A 6 -9.99 -14.85 -12.35
CA GLY A 6 -10.27 -16.28 -12.52
C GLY A 6 -10.88 -16.94 -11.28
N PRO A 7 -10.96 -18.28 -11.24
CA PRO A 7 -11.41 -19.01 -10.05
C PRO A 7 -10.42 -18.83 -8.91
N ALA A 8 -10.95 -18.68 -7.69
CA ALA A 8 -10.10 -18.57 -6.50
C ALA A 8 -9.34 -19.89 -6.27
N SER A 9 -8.02 -19.78 -6.08
CA SER A 9 -7.12 -20.93 -6.01
C SER A 9 -7.07 -21.59 -4.63
N ARG A 10 -7.46 -20.89 -3.55
CA ARG A 10 -7.19 -21.35 -2.16
C ARG A 10 -8.34 -21.14 -1.19
N ASP A 11 -8.45 -22.05 -0.22
CA ASP A 11 -9.31 -21.88 0.96
C ASP A 11 -8.65 -20.95 1.97
N PHE A 12 -9.47 -20.16 2.68
CA PHE A 12 -8.98 -19.20 3.65
C PHE A 12 -8.35 -19.90 4.86
N ASN A 13 -7.08 -19.65 5.11
CA ASN A 13 -6.36 -20.08 6.32
C ASN A 13 -6.17 -18.88 7.26
N LYS A 14 -6.90 -18.88 8.38
CA LYS A 14 -6.85 -17.79 9.36
C LYS A 14 -5.46 -17.61 9.98
N GLY A 15 -4.76 -18.71 10.28
CA GLY A 15 -3.43 -18.66 10.92
C GLY A 15 -2.39 -18.05 9.99
N GLU A 16 -2.34 -18.51 8.75
CA GLU A 16 -1.47 -17.96 7.71
C GLU A 16 -1.78 -16.48 7.45
N PHE A 17 -3.06 -16.13 7.26
CA PHE A 17 -3.47 -14.76 7.01
C PHE A 17 -3.03 -13.82 8.14
N LEU A 18 -3.32 -14.17 9.40
CA LEU A 18 -2.94 -13.33 10.54
C LEU A 18 -1.42 -13.24 10.69
N LEU A 19 -0.69 -14.33 10.47
CA LEU A 19 0.77 -14.33 10.55
C LEU A 19 1.38 -13.42 9.48
N VAL A 20 0.93 -13.52 8.22
CA VAL A 20 1.43 -12.67 7.14
C VAL A 20 1.13 -11.20 7.42
N ILE A 21 -0.09 -10.85 7.84
CA ILE A 21 -0.43 -9.46 8.16
C ILE A 21 0.36 -8.93 9.36
N LEU A 22 0.57 -9.75 10.40
CA LEU A 22 1.34 -9.34 11.57
C LEU A 22 2.82 -9.12 11.23
N LEU A 23 3.42 -10.00 10.44
CA LEU A 23 4.80 -9.83 9.97
C LEU A 23 4.93 -8.66 9.01
N ALA A 24 3.93 -8.44 8.15
CA ALA A 24 4.00 -7.42 7.13
C ALA A 24 3.75 -6.02 7.67
N PHE A 25 2.77 -5.87 8.55
CA PHE A 25 2.23 -4.57 8.95
C PHE A 25 2.02 -4.45 10.46
N GLY A 26 2.38 -5.44 11.27
CA GLY A 26 2.10 -5.43 12.71
C GLY A 26 2.68 -4.21 13.44
N LEU A 27 3.93 -3.87 13.14
CA LEU A 27 4.57 -2.68 13.70
C LEU A 27 3.89 -1.40 13.18
N ALA A 28 3.75 -1.26 11.86
CA ALA A 28 3.14 -0.08 11.22
C ALA A 28 1.69 0.15 11.68
N LEU A 29 0.88 -0.90 11.81
CA LEU A 29 -0.48 -0.84 12.36
C LEU A 29 -0.46 -0.36 13.82
N GLY A 30 0.43 -0.92 14.64
CA GLY A 30 0.55 -0.56 16.05
C GLY A 30 0.94 0.89 16.25
N THR A 31 2.02 1.34 15.59
CA THR A 31 2.50 2.72 15.70
C THR A 31 1.51 3.70 15.08
N SER A 32 0.88 3.34 13.97
CA SER A 32 -0.10 4.18 13.30
C SER A 32 -1.33 4.45 14.18
N LEU A 33 -1.87 3.39 14.80
CA LEU A 33 -3.01 3.51 15.72
C LEU A 33 -2.64 4.28 16.99
N LEU A 34 -1.45 4.06 17.54
CA LEU A 34 -0.98 4.78 18.73
C LEU A 34 -0.77 6.28 18.43
N SER A 35 -0.16 6.62 17.29
CA SER A 35 0.03 8.01 16.87
C SER A 35 -1.31 8.72 16.68
N PHE A 36 -2.25 8.09 15.97
CA PHE A 36 -3.57 8.65 15.76
C PHE A 36 -4.37 8.78 17.06
N ALA A 37 -4.28 7.80 17.97
CA ALA A 37 -4.96 7.86 19.26
C ALA A 37 -4.37 8.94 20.19
N ALA A 38 -3.08 9.24 20.07
CA ALA A 38 -2.42 10.28 20.84
C ALA A 38 -2.83 11.68 20.36
N ASP A 39 -2.75 11.95 19.05
CA ASP A 39 -3.21 13.20 18.46
C ASP A 39 -3.49 13.01 16.95
N PRO A 40 -4.77 12.95 16.53
CA PRO A 40 -5.15 12.85 15.12
C PRO A 40 -4.70 14.03 14.26
N SER A 41 -4.37 15.17 14.86
CA SER A 41 -3.99 16.41 14.19
C SER A 41 -2.48 16.66 14.17
N ALA A 42 -1.71 15.83 14.88
CA ALA A 42 -0.27 15.92 14.87
C ALA A 42 0.31 15.69 13.46
N PRO A 43 1.48 16.27 13.15
CA PRO A 43 2.19 15.96 11.93
C PRO A 43 2.42 14.45 11.80
N PRO A 44 2.46 13.90 10.57
CA PRO A 44 2.70 12.48 10.37
C PRO A 44 4.02 12.04 11.01
N THR A 45 3.94 11.17 12.02
CA THR A 45 5.10 10.45 12.58
C THR A 45 4.75 8.97 12.68
N ASP A 46 5.68 8.09 12.35
CA ASP A 46 5.53 6.65 12.51
C ASP A 46 6.06 6.16 13.89
N GLY A 47 6.39 7.09 14.78
CA GLY A 47 7.03 6.81 16.07
C GLY A 47 8.56 6.72 16.03
N LEU A 48 9.21 6.81 14.86
CA LEU A 48 10.68 6.87 14.71
C LEU A 48 11.24 8.29 14.56
N GLY A 49 10.37 9.30 14.53
CA GLY A 49 10.73 10.72 14.38
C GLY A 49 10.17 11.33 13.10
N ASN A 50 10.78 12.44 12.65
CA ASN A 50 10.39 13.07 11.38
C ASN A 50 10.77 12.18 10.18
N PHE A 51 9.97 12.22 9.12
CA PHE A 51 10.31 11.63 7.82
C PHE A 51 11.71 12.09 7.38
N GLY A 52 12.60 11.14 7.12
CA GLY A 52 13.99 11.40 6.77
C GLY A 52 14.80 10.11 6.64
N ASN A 53 16.13 10.22 6.56
CA ASN A 53 17.01 9.07 6.34
C ASN A 53 16.78 7.90 7.32
N VAL A 54 16.68 8.19 8.62
CA VAL A 54 16.51 7.15 9.66
C VAL A 54 15.20 6.38 9.43
N HIS A 55 14.11 7.09 9.17
CA HIS A 55 12.80 6.51 8.90
C HIS A 55 12.84 5.62 7.65
N LEU A 56 13.35 6.13 6.53
CA LEU A 56 13.40 5.38 5.26
C LEU A 56 14.30 4.13 5.35
N TRP A 57 15.45 4.23 6.02
CA TRP A 57 16.31 3.06 6.24
C TRP A 57 15.69 2.05 7.19
N ALA A 58 14.95 2.50 8.21
CA ALA A 58 14.23 1.60 9.12
C ALA A 58 13.10 0.86 8.41
N LEU A 59 12.29 1.57 7.60
CA LEU A 59 11.26 0.96 6.76
C LEU A 59 11.85 -0.06 5.80
N LEU A 60 12.89 0.32 5.05
CA LEU A 60 13.56 -0.59 4.13
C LEU A 60 14.16 -1.81 4.86
N GLY A 61 14.80 -1.59 6.00
CA GLY A 61 15.36 -2.66 6.82
C GLY A 61 14.28 -3.62 7.32
N TYR A 62 13.12 -3.10 7.72
CA TYR A 62 11.96 -3.89 8.12
C TYR A 62 11.47 -4.76 6.96
N GLU A 63 11.21 -4.17 5.79
CA GLU A 63 10.70 -4.90 4.63
C GLU A 63 11.69 -5.97 4.15
N VAL A 64 12.98 -5.64 4.06
CA VAL A 64 14.03 -6.59 3.66
C VAL A 64 14.17 -7.73 4.68
N ALA A 65 13.98 -7.46 5.98
CA ALA A 65 14.04 -8.49 7.01
C ALA A 65 12.81 -9.41 7.01
N PHE A 66 11.61 -8.86 6.82
CA PHE A 66 10.36 -9.62 6.90
C PHE A 66 9.92 -10.24 5.58
N ALA A 67 10.29 -9.69 4.42
CA ALA A 67 9.94 -10.25 3.11
C ALA A 67 10.36 -11.73 2.94
N PRO A 68 11.58 -12.17 3.32
CA PRO A 68 11.97 -13.57 3.22
C PRO A 68 11.15 -14.48 4.14
N LEU A 69 10.80 -14.02 5.33
CA LEU A 69 9.98 -14.78 6.28
C LEU A 69 8.54 -14.92 5.77
N ILE A 70 7.96 -13.84 5.22
CA ILE A 70 6.64 -13.88 4.59
C ILE A 70 6.69 -14.79 3.37
N ALA A 71 7.71 -14.68 2.51
CA ALA A 71 7.88 -15.55 1.36
C ALA A 71 8.00 -17.03 1.78
N TYR A 72 8.69 -17.33 2.87
CA TYR A 72 8.78 -18.67 3.45
C TYR A 72 7.40 -19.18 3.90
N VAL A 73 6.64 -18.37 4.66
CA VAL A 73 5.28 -18.72 5.09
C VAL A 73 4.37 -18.98 3.90
N LEU A 74 4.38 -18.10 2.90
CA LEU A 74 3.57 -18.24 1.68
C LEU A 74 3.98 -19.47 0.87
N HIS A 75 5.28 -19.72 0.70
CA HIS A 75 5.79 -20.88 -0.02
C HIS A 75 5.36 -22.19 0.63
N HIS A 76 5.51 -22.32 1.94
CA HIS A 76 5.07 -23.51 2.68
C HIS A 76 3.54 -23.61 2.80
N GLY A 77 2.87 -22.47 2.79
CA GLY A 77 1.42 -22.36 2.60
C GLY A 77 0.95 -22.83 1.22
N GLY A 78 1.88 -23.01 0.27
CA GLY A 78 1.67 -23.50 -1.09
C GLY A 78 1.37 -22.41 -2.11
N TRP A 79 1.53 -21.12 -1.77
CA TRP A 79 1.34 -19.99 -2.66
C TRP A 79 2.38 -19.98 -3.79
N ARG A 80 1.96 -19.55 -4.97
CA ARG A 80 2.80 -19.43 -6.16
C ARG A 80 2.72 -18.02 -6.73
N TRP A 81 3.83 -17.55 -7.28
CA TRP A 81 3.94 -16.22 -7.88
C TRP A 81 2.80 -15.81 -8.85
N PRO A 82 2.32 -16.70 -9.74
CA PRO A 82 1.23 -16.33 -10.65
C PRO A 82 -0.09 -15.98 -9.96
N GLU A 83 -0.32 -16.46 -8.73
CA GLU A 83 -1.53 -16.16 -7.95
C GLU A 83 -1.63 -14.68 -7.52
N PHE A 84 -0.52 -13.93 -7.56
CA PHE A 84 -0.51 -12.50 -7.27
C PHE A 84 -0.75 -11.62 -8.50
N HIS A 85 -0.88 -12.22 -9.69
CA HIS A 85 -1.23 -11.50 -10.91
C HIS A 85 -0.28 -10.33 -11.25
N PHE A 86 1.01 -10.47 -10.93
CA PHE A 86 2.02 -9.41 -11.09
C PHE A 86 2.10 -8.88 -12.53
N ASN A 87 2.32 -9.77 -13.49
CA ASN A 87 2.23 -9.54 -14.95
C ASN A 87 2.64 -8.14 -15.43
N TYR A 88 3.96 -7.89 -15.49
CA TYR A 88 4.52 -6.69 -16.11
C TYR A 88 4.03 -6.50 -17.55
N SER A 89 3.74 -5.25 -17.93
CA SER A 89 3.49 -4.88 -19.34
C SER A 89 3.64 -3.37 -19.55
N ASN A 90 4.06 -2.95 -20.75
CA ASN A 90 4.15 -1.53 -21.13
C ASN A 90 2.80 -0.81 -20.98
N ARG A 91 1.71 -1.47 -21.42
CA ARG A 91 0.35 -0.96 -21.22
C ARG A 91 0.05 -0.77 -19.74
N GLY A 92 0.44 -1.72 -18.90
CA GLY A 92 0.26 -1.62 -17.46
C GLY A 92 1.04 -0.46 -16.83
N THR A 93 2.24 -0.16 -17.32
CA THR A 93 3.01 1.03 -16.91
C THR A 93 2.28 2.33 -17.25
N VAL A 94 1.70 2.44 -18.45
CA VAL A 94 0.90 3.61 -18.85
C VAL A 94 -0.37 3.74 -18.00
N GLU A 95 -1.05 2.63 -17.74
CA GLU A 95 -2.22 2.62 -16.84
C GLU A 95 -1.82 3.03 -15.41
N GLY A 96 -0.66 2.57 -14.92
CA GLY A 96 -0.11 2.97 -13.63
C GLY A 96 0.21 4.46 -13.55
N LEU A 97 0.78 5.04 -14.62
CA LEU A 97 0.99 6.49 -14.72
C LEU A 97 -0.35 7.24 -14.64
N GLY A 98 -1.39 6.75 -15.31
CA GLY A 98 -2.73 7.32 -15.23
C GLY A 98 -3.34 7.22 -13.83
N LEU A 99 -3.18 6.09 -13.15
CA LEU A 99 -3.63 5.91 -11.76
C LEU A 99 -2.90 6.87 -10.81
N ALA A 100 -1.58 7.00 -10.92
CA ALA A 100 -0.80 7.95 -10.12
C ALA A 100 -1.26 9.38 -10.35
N ALA A 101 -1.41 9.80 -11.62
CA ALA A 101 -1.86 11.14 -11.96
C ALA A 101 -3.25 11.46 -11.38
N VAL A 102 -4.20 10.52 -11.46
CA VAL A 102 -5.54 10.70 -10.88
C VAL A 102 -5.48 10.81 -9.36
N THR A 103 -4.67 9.99 -8.70
CA THR A 103 -4.50 10.06 -7.24
C THR A 103 -3.89 11.39 -6.81
N LEU A 104 -2.83 11.87 -7.48
CA LEU A 104 -2.19 13.16 -7.18
C LEU A 104 -3.13 14.34 -7.42
N LEU A 105 -3.90 14.32 -8.52
CA LEU A 105 -4.92 15.36 -8.78
C LEU A 105 -6.01 15.35 -7.72
N PHE A 106 -6.42 14.16 -7.25
CA PHE A 106 -7.40 14.04 -6.18
C PHE A 106 -6.85 14.57 -4.85
N ASP A 107 -5.62 14.19 -4.49
CA ASP A 107 -4.93 14.69 -3.30
C ASP A 107 -4.80 16.22 -3.31
N THR A 108 -4.39 16.79 -4.45
CA THR A 108 -4.33 18.24 -4.68
C THR A 108 -5.70 18.88 -4.48
N ALA A 109 -6.76 18.31 -5.06
CA ALA A 109 -8.11 18.83 -4.93
C ALA A 109 -8.62 18.78 -3.48
N VAL A 110 -8.34 17.71 -2.75
CA VAL A 110 -8.67 17.57 -1.32
C VAL A 110 -7.91 18.61 -0.51
N SER A 111 -6.60 18.75 -0.72
CA SER A 111 -5.76 19.74 -0.02
C SER A 111 -6.26 21.17 -0.23
N LEU A 112 -6.55 21.56 -1.47
CA LEU A 112 -7.11 22.87 -1.78
C LEU A 112 -8.51 23.08 -1.16
N LEU A 113 -9.36 22.06 -1.18
CA LEU A 113 -10.71 22.14 -0.65
C LEU A 113 -10.74 22.35 0.87
N PHE A 114 -9.85 21.68 1.61
CA PHE A 114 -9.87 21.68 3.08
C PHE A 114 -8.87 22.64 3.72
N THR A 115 -7.80 23.00 3.03
CA THR A 115 -6.72 23.84 3.60
C THR A 115 -6.49 25.15 2.83
N GLY A 116 -6.96 25.24 1.58
CA GLY A 116 -6.73 26.40 0.71
C GLY A 116 -5.33 26.48 0.09
N GLU A 117 -4.44 25.53 0.40
CA GLU A 117 -3.09 25.46 -0.14
C GLU A 117 -2.71 24.01 -0.51
N VAL A 118 -1.65 23.87 -1.30
CA VAL A 118 -0.99 22.59 -1.58
C VAL A 118 0.40 22.72 -1.01
N LYS A 119 0.72 21.91 0.00
CA LYS A 119 2.07 21.90 0.57
C LYS A 119 2.95 21.10 -0.37
N PRO A 120 4.05 21.68 -0.89
CA PRO A 120 4.98 20.91 -1.70
C PRO A 120 5.56 19.77 -0.89
N GLY A 121 5.92 18.66 -1.55
CA GLY A 121 6.71 17.62 -0.91
C GLY A 121 7.98 18.20 -0.30
N GLU A 122 8.44 17.62 0.82
CA GLU A 122 9.69 18.01 1.45
C GLU A 122 10.72 16.87 1.33
N ARG A 123 11.84 17.15 0.66
CA ARG A 123 12.94 16.18 0.57
C ARG A 123 13.81 16.22 1.83
N ASN A 124 13.39 15.45 2.83
CA ASN A 124 14.07 15.34 4.13
C ASN A 124 15.05 14.15 4.24
N ALA A 125 15.33 13.47 3.12
CA ALA A 125 16.24 12.31 3.03
C ALA A 125 17.16 12.37 1.80
N ASP A 126 18.19 11.53 1.80
CA ASP A 126 19.09 11.36 0.66
C ASP A 126 18.44 10.56 -0.47
N TRP A 127 18.93 10.73 -1.70
CA TRP A 127 18.39 10.06 -2.88
C TRP A 127 18.42 8.53 -2.79
N ILE A 128 19.43 7.95 -2.16
CA ILE A 128 19.59 6.49 -2.07
C ILE A 128 18.39 5.87 -1.32
N PRO A 129 18.10 6.22 -0.06
CA PRO A 129 16.96 5.66 0.64
C PRO A 129 15.62 6.02 -0.01
N ILE A 130 15.47 7.23 -0.59
CA ILE A 130 14.26 7.60 -1.34
C ILE A 130 14.01 6.61 -2.50
N ILE A 131 15.00 6.42 -3.38
CA ILE A 131 14.85 5.55 -4.55
C ILE A 131 14.58 4.11 -4.12
N LEU A 132 15.27 3.61 -3.09
CA LEU A 132 15.09 2.23 -2.63
C LEU A 132 13.70 2.00 -2.04
N VAL A 133 13.24 2.90 -1.16
CA VAL A 133 11.89 2.80 -0.56
C VAL A 133 10.83 2.93 -1.64
N SER A 134 10.91 3.94 -2.51
CA SER A 134 9.92 4.14 -3.57
C SER A 134 9.88 3.03 -4.61
N LEU A 135 10.82 2.07 -4.62
CA LEU A 135 10.76 0.89 -5.48
C LEU A 135 10.31 -0.37 -4.73
N LEU A 136 10.71 -0.52 -3.47
CA LEU A 136 10.51 -1.75 -2.70
C LEU A 136 9.23 -1.72 -1.86
N ASN A 137 8.92 -0.60 -1.21
CA ASN A 137 7.71 -0.47 -0.40
C ASN A 137 6.44 -0.63 -1.25
N PRO A 138 6.30 0.02 -2.43
CA PRO A 138 5.17 -0.19 -3.32
C PRO A 138 4.97 -1.64 -3.75
N LEU A 139 6.05 -2.36 -4.01
CA LEU A 139 5.99 -3.77 -4.36
C LEU A 139 5.49 -4.59 -3.16
N TYR A 140 6.05 -4.32 -1.98
CA TYR A 140 5.71 -4.99 -0.73
C TYR A 140 4.24 -4.78 -0.35
N GLU A 141 3.79 -3.53 -0.35
CA GLU A 141 2.43 -3.16 0.00
C GLU A 141 1.40 -3.70 -0.99
N GLU A 142 1.59 -3.49 -2.30
CA GLU A 142 0.57 -3.92 -3.27
C GLU A 142 0.50 -5.45 -3.37
N LEU A 143 1.62 -6.17 -3.23
CA LEU A 143 1.60 -7.64 -3.16
C LEU A 143 0.81 -8.13 -1.95
N LEU A 144 1.00 -7.53 -0.78
CA LEU A 144 0.44 -8.07 0.47
C LEU A 144 -0.96 -7.53 0.75
N VAL A 145 -1.20 -6.24 0.52
CA VAL A 145 -2.46 -5.57 0.84
C VAL A 145 -3.46 -5.73 -0.28
N CYS A 146 -3.07 -5.58 -1.55
CA CYS A 146 -3.98 -5.76 -2.68
C CYS A 146 -4.08 -7.23 -3.07
N ALA A 147 -2.98 -7.87 -3.48
CA ALA A 147 -3.06 -9.22 -4.04
C ALA A 147 -3.31 -10.29 -2.98
N PHE A 148 -2.43 -10.44 -1.99
CA PHE A 148 -2.53 -11.50 -0.97
C PHE A 148 -3.85 -11.45 -0.19
N VAL A 149 -4.21 -10.31 0.39
CA VAL A 149 -5.46 -10.19 1.17
C VAL A 149 -6.67 -10.57 0.33
N ILE A 150 -6.77 -10.05 -0.89
CA ILE A 150 -7.91 -10.33 -1.76
C ILE A 150 -7.97 -11.81 -2.14
N GLU A 151 -6.86 -12.37 -2.59
CA GLU A 151 -6.77 -13.77 -3.00
C GLU A 151 -7.02 -14.75 -1.85
N ALA A 152 -6.50 -14.45 -0.66
CA ALA A 152 -6.68 -15.29 0.53
C ALA A 152 -8.15 -15.32 0.98
N MET A 153 -8.87 -14.20 0.86
CA MET A 153 -10.21 -14.06 1.44
C MET A 153 -11.35 -14.30 0.45
N ARG A 154 -11.16 -14.04 -0.85
CA ARG A 154 -12.27 -13.97 -1.83
C ARG A 154 -13.05 -15.27 -1.97
N LYS A 155 -12.40 -16.43 -1.82
CA LYS A 155 -13.08 -17.74 -1.91
C LYS A 155 -14.06 -17.96 -0.76
N ARG A 156 -13.67 -17.58 0.46
CA ARG A 156 -14.44 -17.85 1.69
C ARG A 156 -15.49 -16.80 2.00
N PHE A 157 -15.17 -15.53 1.76
CA PHE A 157 -15.97 -14.38 2.20
C PHE A 157 -16.53 -13.54 1.04
N GLY A 158 -16.21 -13.90 -0.21
CA GLY A 158 -16.59 -13.16 -1.39
C GLY A 158 -15.68 -11.96 -1.67
N ILE A 159 -15.71 -11.50 -2.92
CA ILE A 159 -14.83 -10.45 -3.43
C ILE A 159 -15.02 -9.10 -2.72
N MET A 160 -16.26 -8.75 -2.35
CA MET A 160 -16.57 -7.48 -1.69
C MET A 160 -15.99 -7.39 -0.29
N THR A 161 -16.13 -8.46 0.50
CA THR A 161 -15.52 -8.53 1.83
C THR A 161 -13.99 -8.45 1.73
N ALA A 162 -13.40 -9.18 0.79
CA ALA A 162 -11.95 -9.20 0.59
C ALA A 162 -11.40 -7.81 0.20
N VAL A 163 -12.08 -7.11 -0.71
CA VAL A 163 -11.74 -5.73 -1.10
C VAL A 163 -11.86 -4.76 0.09
N ASN A 164 -12.94 -4.82 0.86
CA ASN A 164 -13.12 -3.94 2.01
C ASN A 164 -12.07 -4.18 3.10
N VAL A 165 -11.66 -5.43 3.31
CA VAL A 165 -10.57 -5.76 4.27
C VAL A 165 -9.23 -5.24 3.77
N SER A 166 -8.93 -5.38 2.48
CA SER A 166 -7.73 -4.81 1.85
C SER A 166 -7.66 -3.28 2.07
N ILE A 167 -8.75 -2.57 1.76
CA ILE A 167 -8.86 -1.11 1.98
C ILE A 167 -8.70 -0.78 3.46
N ALA A 168 -9.38 -1.50 4.35
CA ALA A 168 -9.31 -1.25 5.79
C ALA A 168 -7.89 -1.42 6.33
N ILE A 169 -7.16 -2.47 5.95
CA ILE A 169 -5.77 -2.67 6.36
C ILE A 169 -4.91 -1.48 5.92
N ARG A 170 -5.03 -1.04 4.66
CA ARG A 170 -4.34 0.15 4.14
C ARG A 170 -4.59 1.37 4.98
N LEU A 171 -5.86 1.69 5.21
CA LEU A 171 -6.24 2.84 6.00
C LEU A 171 -5.67 2.78 7.40
N LEU A 172 -5.70 1.61 8.05
CA LEU A 172 -5.22 1.45 9.42
C LEU A 172 -3.71 1.71 9.55
N TYR A 173 -2.88 1.21 8.64
CA TYR A 173 -1.43 1.46 8.71
C TYR A 173 -1.02 2.86 8.20
N HIS A 174 -1.95 3.63 7.60
CA HIS A 174 -1.76 5.03 7.21
C HIS A 174 -2.48 6.05 8.12
N LEU A 175 -3.22 5.62 9.15
CA LEU A 175 -3.95 6.54 10.04
C LEU A 175 -3.07 7.64 10.65
N TYR A 176 -1.79 7.37 10.93
CA TYR A 176 -0.86 8.37 11.46
C TYR A 176 -0.65 9.59 10.56
N GLN A 177 -0.99 9.52 9.27
CA GLN A 177 -0.86 10.63 8.34
C GLN A 177 -2.01 11.64 8.45
N GLY A 178 -3.01 11.35 9.30
CA GLY A 178 -4.09 12.26 9.65
C GLY A 178 -5.32 12.16 8.73
N PRO A 179 -6.38 12.95 9.02
CA PRO A 179 -7.69 12.80 8.40
C PRO A 179 -7.73 13.07 6.89
N LEU A 180 -6.95 14.03 6.39
CA LEU A 180 -6.91 14.34 4.95
C LEU A 180 -6.25 13.21 4.16
N ALA A 181 -5.12 12.72 4.66
CA ALA A 181 -4.45 11.56 4.09
C ALA A 181 -5.35 10.32 4.09
N PHE A 182 -6.12 10.10 5.16
CA PHE A 182 -7.11 9.02 5.23
C PHE A 182 -8.13 9.07 4.08
N ILE A 183 -8.64 10.25 3.72
CA ILE A 183 -9.58 10.41 2.58
C ILE A 183 -8.90 10.02 1.27
N VAL A 184 -7.67 10.47 1.06
CA VAL A 184 -6.89 10.20 -0.15
C VAL A 184 -6.58 8.71 -0.27
N PHE A 185 -6.11 8.07 0.79
CA PHE A 185 -5.83 6.63 0.81
C PHE A 185 -7.09 5.77 0.72
N ALA A 186 -8.25 6.26 1.19
CA ALA A 186 -9.52 5.55 1.02
C ALA A 186 -9.91 5.49 -0.46
N VAL A 187 -9.78 6.61 -1.18
CA VAL A 187 -10.06 6.69 -2.61
C VAL A 187 -9.04 5.92 -3.42
N MET A 188 -7.74 6.09 -3.13
CA MET A 188 -6.66 5.34 -3.78
C MET A 188 -6.83 3.84 -3.56
N GLY A 189 -6.99 3.38 -2.32
CA GLY A 189 -7.19 1.97 -1.98
C GLY A 189 -8.42 1.38 -2.67
N THR A 190 -9.51 2.14 -2.74
CA THR A 190 -10.71 1.72 -3.51
C THR A 190 -10.40 1.62 -5.00
N ALA A 191 -9.78 2.62 -5.60
CA ALA A 191 -9.43 2.62 -7.02
C ALA A 191 -8.51 1.44 -7.38
N PHE A 192 -7.48 1.22 -6.55
CA PHE A 192 -6.48 0.17 -6.75
C PHE A 192 -7.09 -1.21 -6.64
N THR A 193 -7.83 -1.49 -5.56
CA THR A 193 -8.49 -2.79 -5.37
C THR A 193 -9.53 -3.05 -6.46
N ILE A 194 -10.33 -2.05 -6.85
CA ILE A 194 -11.27 -2.17 -7.98
C ILE A 194 -10.53 -2.48 -9.28
N PHE A 195 -9.43 -1.79 -9.56
CA PHE A 195 -8.63 -2.02 -10.76
C PHE A 195 -8.02 -3.43 -10.74
N TYR A 196 -7.47 -3.87 -9.60
CA TYR A 196 -6.92 -5.21 -9.42
C TYR A 196 -7.97 -6.28 -9.71
N VAL A 197 -9.13 -6.23 -9.04
CA VAL A 197 -10.16 -7.27 -9.20
C VAL A 197 -10.77 -7.25 -10.60
N ARG A 198 -10.93 -6.07 -11.22
CA ARG A 198 -11.49 -5.95 -12.57
C ARG A 198 -10.52 -6.34 -13.67
N THR A 199 -9.22 -6.20 -13.47
CA THR A 199 -8.25 -6.44 -14.55
C THR A 199 -7.39 -7.67 -14.33
N GLY A 200 -7.28 -8.15 -13.09
CA GLY A 200 -6.37 -9.23 -12.71
C GLY A 200 -4.92 -8.88 -12.99
N ARG A 201 -4.51 -7.63 -12.74
CA ARG A 201 -3.16 -7.11 -12.97
C ARG A 201 -2.73 -6.26 -11.79
N LEU A 202 -1.60 -6.63 -11.18
CA LEU A 202 -1.03 -5.91 -10.04
C LEU A 202 0.00 -4.86 -10.47
N TRP A 203 0.78 -5.12 -11.53
CA TRP A 203 1.85 -4.20 -11.99
C TRP A 203 1.43 -2.72 -12.11
N PRO A 204 0.26 -2.36 -12.68
CA PRO A 204 -0.14 -0.96 -12.78
C PRO A 204 -0.24 -0.27 -11.42
N LEU A 205 -0.65 -1.00 -10.38
CA LEU A 205 -0.80 -0.48 -9.02
C LEU A 205 0.57 -0.25 -8.37
N VAL A 206 1.47 -1.23 -8.51
CA VAL A 206 2.85 -1.13 -8.03
C VAL A 206 3.52 0.08 -8.67
N PHE A 207 3.42 0.22 -9.99
CA PHE A 207 4.04 1.34 -10.70
C PHE A 207 3.41 2.69 -10.33
N ALA A 208 2.09 2.75 -10.14
CA ALA A 208 1.44 3.95 -9.66
C ALA A 208 1.96 4.35 -8.27
N HIS A 209 2.05 3.38 -7.36
CA HIS A 209 2.52 3.59 -5.99
C HIS A 209 4.00 4.00 -5.96
N VAL A 210 4.86 3.44 -6.83
CA VAL A 210 6.25 3.94 -7.02
C VAL A 210 6.31 5.44 -7.26
N LEU A 211 5.42 5.96 -8.11
CA LEU A 211 5.37 7.41 -8.39
C LEU A 211 4.81 8.20 -7.21
N LEU A 212 3.82 7.64 -6.51
CA LEU A 212 3.18 8.26 -5.35
C LEU A 212 4.11 8.35 -4.14
N ASP A 213 5.13 7.49 -4.05
CA ASP A 213 6.19 7.61 -3.07
C ASP A 213 7.30 8.55 -3.55
N LEU A 214 7.78 8.33 -4.77
CA LEU A 214 8.96 9.02 -5.29
C LEU A 214 8.75 10.52 -5.39
N LEU A 215 7.59 10.96 -5.89
CA LEU A 215 7.34 12.38 -6.15
C LEU A 215 7.32 13.19 -4.84
N PRO A 216 6.49 12.86 -3.83
CA PRO A 216 6.50 13.60 -2.57
C PRO A 216 7.84 13.52 -1.84
N LEU A 217 8.46 12.32 -1.77
CA LEU A 217 9.75 12.15 -1.08
C LEU A 217 10.89 12.90 -1.76
N SER A 218 10.83 13.10 -3.08
CA SER A 218 11.81 13.88 -3.85
C SER A 218 11.67 15.39 -3.68
N GLY A 219 10.59 15.85 -3.03
CA GLY A 219 10.25 17.26 -2.91
C GLY A 219 9.49 17.83 -4.12
N PHE A 220 8.91 16.95 -4.95
CA PHE A 220 8.04 17.39 -6.04
C PHE A 220 6.68 17.85 -5.48
N PRO A 221 6.11 18.95 -6.00
CA PRO A 221 4.80 19.45 -5.57
C PRO A 221 3.64 18.55 -5.97
#